data_AF-A0A1I8FU89-F1
#
_entry.id   AF-A0A1I8FU89-F1
#
_cell.length_a   1.000
_cell.length_b   1.000
_cell.length_c   1.000
_cell.angle_alpha   90.00
_cell.angle_beta   90.00
_cell.angle_gamma   90.00
#
_symmetry.space_group_name_H-M   'P 1'
#
loop_
_entity.id
_entity.type
_entity.pdbx_description
1 polymer ?
#
loop_
_entity_poly.entity_id
_entity_poly.type
_entity_poly.pdbx_seq_one_letter_code
_entity_poly.pdbx_strand_id
1 'polypeptide(L)'
;SGCMQQAAAAAAAASSSRQQAAAAAAAAAAEQQQLQNSLAAIRQSLVEAQYELTDRFSLYLCGRQPTHQLGVVAGAALHFLLPDRGDDRSPEKAASATKEGRVRLATLPDRVFQELCRDLYDELDRRDNNRIVQQRCRQATSAFGVLELFFLPLSPHYSSTRNQGRQKLGRLSGREFGAILSDSLEEAARRCGLQPSEMLRQKKAATANPANP
;
A
#
# COMPACT_ATOMS: atom_id res chain seq x y z
N SER A 1 46.87 -27.97 -53.62
CA SER A 1 46.87 -27.14 -52.40
C SER A 1 45.84 -26.01 -52.38
N GLY A 2 45.62 -25.25 -53.47
CA GLY A 2 44.73 -24.07 -53.44
C GLY A 2 43.25 -24.32 -53.12
N CYS A 3 42.66 -25.44 -53.57
CA CYS A 3 41.24 -25.75 -53.33
C CYS A 3 40.91 -25.99 -51.84
N MET A 4 41.82 -26.62 -51.08
CA MET A 4 41.63 -26.83 -49.64
C MET A 4 41.74 -25.54 -48.83
N GLN A 5 42.61 -24.60 -49.25
CA GLN A 5 42.72 -23.28 -48.61
C GLN A 5 41.48 -22.40 -48.86
N GLN A 6 40.89 -22.46 -50.06
CA GLN A 6 39.62 -21.78 -50.34
C GLN A 6 38.44 -22.35 -49.56
N ALA A 7 38.35 -23.68 -49.43
CA ALA A 7 37.31 -24.32 -48.64
C ALA A 7 37.41 -23.97 -47.14
N ALA A 8 38.63 -23.92 -46.60
CA ALA A 8 38.86 -23.51 -45.21
C ALA A 8 38.48 -22.05 -44.94
N ALA A 9 38.80 -21.14 -45.87
CA ALA A 9 38.43 -19.73 -45.76
C ALA A 9 36.90 -19.52 -45.81
N ALA A 10 36.20 -20.25 -46.68
CA ALA A 10 34.74 -20.20 -46.76
C ALA A 10 34.06 -20.74 -45.49
N ALA A 11 34.58 -21.82 -44.90
CA ALA A 11 34.09 -22.36 -43.64
C ALA A 11 34.32 -21.39 -42.47
N ALA A 12 35.47 -20.73 -42.42
CA ALA A 12 35.76 -19.70 -41.41
C ALA A 12 34.82 -18.49 -41.55
N ALA A 13 34.57 -18.01 -42.76
CA ALA A 13 33.63 -16.91 -43.00
C ALA A 13 32.18 -17.28 -42.61
N ALA A 14 31.74 -18.51 -42.92
CA ALA A 14 30.43 -19.01 -42.51
C ALA A 14 30.31 -19.16 -40.98
N SER A 15 31.38 -19.58 -40.30
CA SER A 15 31.42 -19.67 -38.84
C SER A 15 31.36 -18.29 -38.16
N SER A 16 32.09 -17.30 -38.70
CA SER A 16 32.08 -15.91 -38.24
C SER A 16 30.70 -15.26 -38.44
N SER A 17 30.08 -15.48 -39.61
CA SER A 17 28.72 -15.01 -39.89
C SER A 17 27.68 -15.62 -38.95
N ARG A 18 27.77 -16.92 -38.63
CA ARG A 18 26.88 -17.55 -37.62
C ARG A 18 27.08 -17.00 -36.22
N GLN A 19 28.33 -16.74 -35.82
CA GLN A 19 28.64 -16.13 -34.52
C GLN A 19 28.08 -14.71 -34.42
N GLN A 20 28.20 -13.90 -35.49
CA GLN A 20 27.61 -12.57 -35.55
C GLN A 20 26.07 -12.59 -35.48
N ALA A 21 25.42 -13.51 -36.19
CA ALA A 21 23.97 -13.68 -36.13
C ALA A 21 23.48 -14.11 -34.73
N ALA A 22 24.20 -15.02 -34.07
CA ALA A 22 23.89 -15.45 -32.71
C ALA A 22 24.07 -14.31 -31.68
N ALA A 23 25.12 -13.49 -31.83
CA ALA A 23 25.34 -12.32 -30.98
C ALA A 23 24.23 -11.26 -31.15
N ALA A 24 23.78 -11.02 -32.38
CA ALA A 24 22.67 -10.11 -32.66
C ALA A 24 21.35 -10.61 -32.07
N ALA A 25 21.06 -11.92 -32.18
CA ALA A 25 19.88 -12.53 -31.57
C ALA A 25 19.92 -12.47 -30.02
N ALA A 26 21.08 -12.69 -29.42
CA ALA A 26 21.27 -12.57 -27.97
C ALA A 26 21.10 -11.11 -27.48
N ALA A 27 21.61 -10.13 -28.23
CA ALA A 27 21.40 -8.71 -27.94
C ALA A 27 19.92 -8.32 -28.03
N ALA A 28 19.21 -8.77 -29.08
CA ALA A 28 17.78 -8.53 -29.22
C ALA A 28 16.96 -9.20 -28.10
N ALA A 29 17.32 -10.42 -27.70
CA ALA A 29 16.67 -11.11 -26.58
C ALA A 29 16.94 -10.41 -25.24
N ALA A 30 18.14 -9.89 -25.02
CA ALA A 30 18.49 -9.12 -23.83
C ALA A 30 17.71 -7.79 -23.77
N GLU A 31 17.59 -7.08 -24.90
CA GLU A 31 16.77 -5.86 -25.01
C GLU A 31 15.29 -6.16 -24.73
N GLN A 32 14.76 -7.25 -25.30
CA GLN A 32 13.38 -7.68 -25.06
C GLN A 32 13.15 -8.07 -23.59
N GLN A 33 14.10 -8.76 -22.95
CA GLN A 33 14.05 -9.07 -21.52
C GLN A 33 14.09 -7.80 -20.67
N GLN A 34 14.91 -6.81 -21.03
CA GLN A 34 14.98 -5.53 -20.33
C GLN A 34 13.65 -4.77 -20.41
N LEU A 35 12.99 -4.76 -21.58
CA LEU A 35 11.65 -4.19 -21.75
C LEU A 35 10.59 -4.93 -20.94
N GLN A 36 10.68 -6.26 -20.86
CA GLN A 36 9.76 -7.05 -20.01
C GLN A 36 9.97 -6.74 -18.52
N ASN A 37 11.21 -6.61 -18.08
CA ASN A 37 11.55 -6.27 -16.70
C ASN A 37 11.06 -4.85 -16.35
N SER A 38 11.24 -3.87 -17.25
CA SER A 38 10.77 -2.50 -17.03
C SER A 38 9.25 -2.41 -16.99
N LEU A 39 8.55 -3.12 -17.88
CA LEU A 39 7.09 -3.20 -17.87
C LEU A 39 6.57 -3.89 -16.60
N ALA A 40 7.24 -4.94 -16.12
CA ALA A 40 6.89 -5.59 -14.86
C ALA A 40 7.06 -4.64 -13.67
N ALA A 41 8.12 -3.84 -13.63
CA ALA A 41 8.33 -2.83 -12.59
C ALA A 41 7.25 -1.74 -12.62
N ILE A 42 6.93 -1.20 -13.80
CA ILE A 42 5.86 -0.20 -13.94
C ILE A 42 4.51 -0.76 -13.49
N ARG A 43 4.19 -2.00 -13.87
CA ARG A 43 2.96 -2.67 -13.44
C ARG A 43 2.89 -2.78 -11.92
N GLN A 44 3.99 -3.15 -11.27
CA GLN A 44 4.05 -3.27 -9.82
C GLN A 44 3.84 -1.90 -9.14
N SER A 45 4.51 -0.85 -9.60
CA SER A 45 4.32 0.50 -9.06
C SER A 45 2.91 1.06 -9.28
N LEU A 46 2.24 0.70 -10.38
CA LEU A 46 0.83 1.07 -10.59
C LEU A 46 -0.10 0.38 -9.59
N VAL A 47 0.17 -0.87 -9.25
CA VAL A 47 -0.60 -1.60 -8.22
C VAL A 47 -0.34 -0.97 -6.85
N GLU A 48 0.90 -0.70 -6.48
CA GLU A 48 1.24 -0.01 -5.23
C GLU A 48 0.55 1.36 -5.14
N ALA A 49 0.60 2.16 -6.21
CA ALA A 49 -0.08 3.45 -6.26
C ALA A 49 -1.63 3.33 -6.15
N GLN A 50 -2.21 2.23 -6.62
CA GLN A 50 -3.64 1.97 -6.51
C GLN A 50 -4.08 1.73 -5.04
N TYR A 51 -3.23 1.07 -4.25
CA TYR A 51 -3.54 0.67 -2.87
C TYR A 51 -2.85 1.52 -1.80
N GLU A 52 -2.01 2.49 -2.16
CA GLU A 52 -1.26 3.39 -1.27
C GLU A 52 -2.06 3.84 -0.03
N LEU A 53 -3.29 4.30 -0.21
CA LEU A 53 -4.14 4.77 0.89
C LEU A 53 -4.44 3.65 1.89
N THR A 54 -4.89 2.50 1.41
CA THR A 54 -5.24 1.34 2.24
C THR A 54 -4.01 0.66 2.83
N ASP A 55 -2.87 0.76 2.14
CA ASP A 55 -1.59 0.23 2.62
C ASP A 55 -1.05 1.10 3.75
N ARG A 56 -1.19 2.42 3.66
CA ARG A 56 -0.82 3.33 4.75
C ARG A 56 -1.70 3.09 5.99
N PHE A 57 -2.98 2.78 5.82
CA PHE A 57 -3.84 2.36 6.95
C PHE A 57 -3.37 1.04 7.55
N SER A 58 -3.07 0.05 6.70
CA SER A 58 -2.54 -1.25 7.13
C SER A 58 -1.21 -1.10 7.87
N LEU A 59 -0.31 -0.25 7.37
CA LEU A 59 0.98 0.05 8.00
C LEU A 59 0.80 0.67 9.39
N TYR A 60 -0.12 1.62 9.53
CA TYR A 60 -0.41 2.25 10.83
C TYR A 60 -0.96 1.25 11.85
N LEU A 61 -1.86 0.36 11.42
CA LEU A 61 -2.59 -0.56 12.30
C LEU A 61 -1.79 -1.84 12.63
N CYS A 62 -1.05 -2.36 11.64
CA CYS A 62 -0.40 -3.66 11.68
C CYS A 62 1.13 -3.59 11.69
N GLY A 63 1.72 -2.41 11.43
CA GLY A 63 3.16 -2.25 11.26
C GLY A 63 3.73 -2.88 9.97
N ARG A 64 2.85 -3.34 9.06
CA ARG A 64 3.19 -4.01 7.80
C ARG A 64 2.22 -3.59 6.69
N GLN A 65 2.66 -3.71 5.44
CA GLN A 65 1.84 -3.48 4.25
C GLN A 65 1.58 -4.80 3.51
N PRO A 66 0.50 -4.90 2.73
CA PRO A 66 0.31 -6.01 1.81
C PRO A 66 1.45 -6.07 0.78
N THR A 67 1.80 -7.26 0.32
CA THR A 67 2.92 -7.44 -0.62
C THR A 67 2.53 -7.23 -2.07
N HIS A 68 1.23 -7.15 -2.37
CA HIS A 68 0.65 -6.99 -3.72
C HIS A 68 1.23 -7.92 -4.79
N GLN A 69 1.81 -9.06 -4.39
CA GLN A 69 2.48 -9.95 -5.33
C GLN A 69 1.47 -10.58 -6.29
N LEU A 70 1.67 -10.30 -7.58
CA LEU A 70 0.84 -10.84 -8.66
C LEU A 70 1.21 -12.31 -8.92
N GLY A 71 0.73 -13.23 -8.06
CA GLY A 71 0.72 -14.68 -8.35
C GLY A 71 1.27 -15.61 -7.26
N VAL A 72 0.60 -16.77 -7.16
CA VAL A 72 1.00 -18.02 -6.48
C VAL A 72 0.91 -18.05 -4.94
N VAL A 73 -0.20 -17.59 -4.36
CA VAL A 73 -0.84 -18.33 -3.25
C VAL A 73 -2.35 -18.23 -3.41
N ALA A 74 -2.98 -19.38 -3.61
CA ALA A 74 -4.42 -19.66 -3.62
C ALA A 74 -5.39 -18.47 -3.35
N GLY A 75 -5.84 -17.81 -4.43
CA GLY A 75 -7.22 -17.37 -4.58
C GLY A 75 -7.79 -16.27 -3.68
N ALA A 76 -7.00 -15.53 -2.88
CA ALA A 76 -7.51 -14.40 -2.10
C ALA A 76 -6.62 -13.17 -2.26
N ALA A 77 -7.23 -12.03 -2.60
CA ALA A 77 -6.55 -10.79 -2.96
C ALA A 77 -5.51 -10.33 -1.91
N LEU A 78 -4.23 -10.40 -2.28
CA LEU A 78 -3.05 -9.92 -1.53
C LEU A 78 -2.95 -8.38 -1.44
N HIS A 79 -4.05 -7.67 -1.68
CA HIS A 79 -4.10 -6.21 -1.72
C HIS A 79 -4.63 -5.57 -0.43
N PHE A 80 -5.09 -6.37 0.54
CA PHE A 80 -5.56 -5.87 1.82
C PHE A 80 -4.90 -6.64 2.97
N LEU A 81 -4.57 -5.93 4.04
CA LEU A 81 -4.09 -6.49 5.30
C LEU A 81 -4.94 -5.93 6.45
N LEU A 82 -5.93 -6.71 6.87
CA LEU A 82 -6.84 -6.29 7.92
C LEU A 82 -6.24 -6.55 9.31
N PRO A 83 -6.31 -5.59 10.25
CA PRO A 83 -5.87 -5.82 11.62
C PRO A 83 -6.71 -6.90 12.29
N ASP A 84 -6.07 -7.79 13.03
CA ASP A 84 -6.78 -8.67 13.95
C ASP A 84 -7.30 -7.83 15.11
N ARG A 85 -8.60 -7.91 15.38
CA ARG A 85 -9.23 -7.06 16.38
C ARG A 85 -9.05 -7.57 17.81
N GLY A 86 -8.46 -8.76 17.97
CA GLY A 86 -8.39 -9.46 19.26
C GLY A 86 -9.78 -9.72 19.85
N ASP A 87 -9.85 -10.58 20.87
CA ASP A 87 -11.07 -10.73 21.68
C ASP A 87 -11.28 -9.56 22.66
N ASP A 88 -10.39 -8.55 22.66
CA ASP A 88 -10.36 -7.38 23.57
C ASP A 88 -11.55 -6.42 23.44
N ARG A 89 -12.47 -6.70 22.52
CA ARG A 89 -13.77 -6.06 22.49
C ARG A 89 -14.69 -6.93 23.32
N SER A 90 -14.72 -6.70 24.63
CA SER A 90 -15.86 -7.17 25.45
C SER A 90 -17.15 -6.85 24.67
N PRO A 91 -17.96 -7.86 24.31
CA PRO A 91 -19.05 -7.72 23.35
C PRO A 91 -20.07 -6.65 23.78
N GLU A 92 -20.07 -6.33 25.08
CA GLU A 92 -20.98 -5.40 25.73
C GLU A 92 -20.65 -3.90 25.49
N LYS A 93 -19.38 -3.51 25.31
CA LYS A 93 -18.97 -2.08 25.15
C LYS A 93 -18.67 -1.65 23.71
N ALA A 94 -18.42 -2.60 22.82
CA ALA A 94 -18.13 -2.33 21.40
C ALA A 94 -19.37 -2.22 20.50
N ALA A 95 -20.56 -2.54 21.03
CA ALA A 95 -21.67 -3.00 20.21
C ALA A 95 -22.69 -1.95 19.76
N SER A 96 -22.75 -0.74 20.34
CA SER A 96 -23.72 0.28 19.88
C SER A 96 -23.07 1.33 18.98
N ALA A 97 -22.19 2.18 19.52
CA ALA A 97 -21.59 3.29 18.76
C ALA A 97 -20.68 2.83 17.61
N THR A 98 -19.87 1.78 17.81
CA THR A 98 -19.01 1.24 16.74
C THR A 98 -19.77 0.36 15.76
N LYS A 99 -20.92 -0.19 16.13
CA LYS A 99 -21.80 -0.89 15.17
C LYS A 99 -22.55 0.11 14.31
N GLU A 100 -23.09 1.17 14.91
CA GLU A 100 -23.74 2.25 14.19
C GLU A 100 -22.78 2.97 13.25
N GLY A 101 -21.56 3.27 13.70
CA GLY A 101 -20.51 3.85 12.84
C GLY A 101 -20.21 2.99 11.61
N ARG A 102 -20.08 1.67 11.78
CA ARG A 102 -19.88 0.72 10.67
C ARG A 102 -21.07 0.66 9.71
N VAL A 103 -22.29 0.66 10.24
CA VAL A 103 -23.50 0.71 9.40
C VAL A 103 -23.53 2.02 8.60
N ARG A 104 -23.26 3.16 9.25
CA ARG A 104 -23.20 4.45 8.57
C ARG A 104 -22.13 4.46 7.48
N LEU A 105 -20.92 3.96 7.76
CA LEU A 105 -19.85 3.78 6.77
C LEU A 105 -20.30 2.93 5.58
N ALA A 106 -20.94 1.79 5.83
CA ALA A 106 -21.43 0.90 4.79
C ALA A 106 -22.53 1.53 3.91
N THR A 107 -23.33 2.45 4.47
CA THR A 107 -24.38 3.17 3.74
C THR A 107 -23.89 4.38 2.94
N LEU A 108 -22.64 4.82 3.12
CA LEU A 108 -22.12 5.98 2.38
C LEU A 108 -22.02 5.67 0.87
N PRO A 109 -22.40 6.61 -0.01
CA PRO A 109 -22.06 6.52 -1.43
C PRO A 109 -20.55 6.43 -1.66
N ASP A 110 -20.11 5.71 -2.70
CA ASP A 110 -18.68 5.47 -2.98
C ASP A 110 -17.85 6.74 -2.98
N ARG A 111 -18.34 7.79 -3.66
CA ARG A 111 -17.65 9.08 -3.70
C ARG A 111 -17.44 9.67 -2.31
N VAL A 112 -18.47 9.65 -1.46
CA VAL A 112 -18.40 10.23 -0.10
C VAL A 112 -17.49 9.39 0.79
N PHE A 113 -17.53 8.07 0.65
CA PHE A 113 -16.61 7.16 1.34
C PHE A 113 -15.16 7.41 0.93
N GLN A 114 -14.87 7.57 -0.37
CA GLN A 114 -13.53 7.90 -0.86
C GLN A 114 -13.04 9.26 -0.36
N GLU A 115 -13.92 10.28 -0.30
CA GLU A 115 -13.58 11.59 0.27
C GLU A 115 -13.24 11.47 1.77
N LEU A 116 -14.01 10.68 2.54
CA LEU A 116 -13.70 10.39 3.95
C LEU A 116 -12.36 9.66 4.10
N CYS A 117 -12.10 8.64 3.28
CA CYS A 117 -10.83 7.93 3.29
C CYS A 117 -9.65 8.85 2.98
N ARG A 118 -9.81 9.80 2.06
CA ARG A 118 -8.79 10.83 1.77
C ARG A 118 -8.56 11.74 2.97
N ASP A 119 -9.62 12.18 3.64
CA ASP A 119 -9.51 13.02 4.83
C ASP A 119 -8.82 12.27 6.00
N LEU A 120 -9.07 10.96 6.14
CA LEU A 120 -8.38 10.08 7.10
C LEU A 120 -6.90 9.88 6.73
N TYR A 121 -6.58 9.76 5.44
CA TYR A 121 -5.21 9.67 4.94
C TYR A 121 -4.41 10.92 5.25
N ASP A 122 -4.95 12.10 4.95
CA ASP A 122 -4.33 13.39 5.29
C ASP A 122 -4.03 13.48 6.80
N GLU A 123 -4.98 13.06 7.65
CA GLU A 123 -4.80 13.10 9.10
C GLU A 123 -3.76 12.09 9.59
N LEU A 124 -3.69 10.90 8.99
CA LEU A 124 -2.65 9.92 9.27
C LEU A 124 -1.26 10.50 8.95
N ASP A 125 -1.11 11.09 7.77
CA ASP A 125 0.14 11.73 7.35
C ASP A 125 0.53 12.89 8.28
N ARG A 126 -0.43 13.72 8.68
CA ARG A 126 -0.19 14.79 9.67
C ARG A 126 0.33 14.25 11.01
N ARG A 127 -0.24 13.14 11.50
CA ARG A 127 0.20 12.48 12.75
C ARG A 127 1.61 11.89 12.61
N ASP A 128 1.92 11.28 11.48
CA ASP A 128 3.26 10.74 11.21
C ASP A 128 4.31 11.86 11.09
N ASN A 129 3.99 12.94 10.39
CA ASN A 129 4.85 14.13 10.32
C ASN A 129 5.13 14.72 11.70
N ASN A 130 4.10 14.85 12.57
CA ASN A 130 4.30 15.27 13.96
C ASN A 130 5.27 14.33 14.70
N ARG A 131 5.13 13.00 14.57
CA ARG A 131 6.03 12.03 15.21
C ARG A 131 7.48 12.22 14.77
N ILE A 132 7.71 12.40 13.47
CA ILE A 132 9.04 12.62 12.89
C ILE A 132 9.63 13.95 13.39
N VAL A 133 8.86 15.03 13.35
CA VAL A 133 9.29 16.35 13.81
C VAL A 133 9.63 16.32 15.31
N GLN A 134 8.76 15.73 16.13
CA GLN A 134 9.01 15.57 17.57
C GLN A 134 10.29 14.75 17.84
N GLN A 135 10.49 13.65 17.11
CA GLN A 135 11.71 12.85 17.22
C GLN A 135 12.96 13.67 16.89
N ARG A 136 12.93 14.45 15.81
CA ARG A 136 14.05 15.32 15.41
C ARG A 136 14.32 16.44 16.42
N CYS A 137 13.28 17.10 16.93
CA CYS A 137 13.41 18.14 17.96
C CYS A 137 14.06 17.58 19.24
N ARG A 138 13.67 16.37 19.67
CA ARG A 138 14.29 15.68 20.82
C ARG A 138 15.77 15.39 20.60
N GLN A 139 16.15 14.94 19.40
CA GLN A 139 17.54 14.65 19.05
C GLN A 139 18.40 15.90 18.93
N ALA A 140 17.84 17.01 18.45
CA ALA A 140 18.57 18.26 18.25
C ALA A 140 18.82 19.06 19.54
N THR A 141 18.32 18.61 20.69
CA THR A 141 18.36 19.33 21.98
C THR A 141 17.90 20.80 21.87
N SER A 142 17.05 21.10 20.88
CA SER A 142 16.69 22.47 20.56
C SER A 142 15.61 22.96 21.52
N ALA A 143 15.80 24.16 22.07
CA ALA A 143 14.80 24.86 22.88
C ALA A 143 13.60 25.37 22.06
N PHE A 144 13.54 25.04 20.77
CA PHE A 144 12.41 25.40 19.93
C PHE A 144 11.22 24.53 20.35
N GLY A 145 10.26 25.18 21.02
CA GLY A 145 9.03 24.57 21.49
C GLY A 145 8.37 23.73 20.40
N VAL A 146 7.81 22.60 20.84
CA VAL A 146 7.18 21.55 20.03
C VAL A 146 6.46 22.14 18.80
N LEU A 147 7.04 21.99 17.61
CA LEU A 147 6.38 22.31 16.34
C LEU A 147 5.35 21.20 16.04
N GLU A 148 4.23 21.23 16.76
CA GLU A 148 3.14 20.28 16.58
C GLU A 148 1.95 20.94 15.89
N LEU A 149 1.59 20.45 14.71
CA LEU A 149 0.31 20.80 14.10
C LEU A 149 -0.76 19.95 14.76
N PHE A 150 -1.79 20.52 15.36
CA PHE A 150 -2.85 19.72 16.02
C PHE A 150 -3.95 19.28 15.06
N PHE A 151 -4.14 20.03 13.97
CA PHE A 151 -5.25 19.84 13.05
C PHE A 151 -4.78 20.00 11.60
N LEU A 152 -5.54 19.39 10.68
CA LEU A 152 -5.36 19.64 9.26
C LEU A 152 -5.61 21.12 8.93
N PRO A 153 -4.78 21.73 8.08
CA PRO A 153 -5.03 23.08 7.57
C PRO A 153 -6.38 23.19 6.84
N LEU A 154 -7.01 24.34 6.99
CA LEU A 154 -8.23 24.67 6.25
C LEU A 154 -7.91 24.77 4.76
N SER A 155 -8.73 24.10 3.94
CA SER A 155 -8.65 24.24 2.48
C SER A 155 -9.77 25.17 2.00
N PRO A 156 -9.46 26.26 1.27
CA PRO A 156 -10.47 27.15 0.67
C PRO A 156 -11.39 26.43 -0.33
N HIS A 157 -10.93 25.32 -0.90
CA HIS A 157 -11.69 24.53 -1.88
C HIS A 157 -12.70 23.56 -1.22
N TYR A 158 -12.67 23.43 0.10
CA TYR A 158 -13.60 22.59 0.85
C TYR A 158 -14.67 23.43 1.53
N SER A 159 -15.87 22.87 1.65
CA SER A 159 -16.95 23.48 2.44
C SER A 159 -16.53 23.62 3.91
N SER A 160 -17.16 24.57 4.61
CA SER A 160 -16.96 24.75 6.06
C SER A 160 -17.23 23.44 6.82
N THR A 161 -18.29 22.71 6.44
CA THR A 161 -18.63 21.41 7.05
C THR A 161 -17.53 20.37 6.86
N ARG A 162 -16.95 20.25 5.66
CA ARG A 162 -15.87 19.29 5.41
C ARG A 162 -14.59 19.67 6.16
N ASN A 163 -14.20 20.94 6.13
CA ASN A 163 -13.06 21.44 6.90
C ASN A 163 -13.24 21.19 8.41
N GLN A 164 -14.45 21.44 8.94
CA GLN A 164 -14.76 21.12 10.33
C GLN A 164 -14.64 19.62 10.61
N GLY A 165 -15.11 18.77 9.69
CA GLY A 165 -14.94 17.31 9.75
C GLY A 165 -13.46 16.91 9.84
N ARG A 166 -12.63 17.44 8.95
CA ARG A 166 -11.16 17.23 8.93
C ARG A 166 -10.50 17.66 10.24
N GLN A 167 -10.89 18.80 10.80
CA GLN A 167 -10.37 19.23 12.11
C GLN A 167 -10.82 18.33 13.26
N LYS A 168 -12.03 17.76 13.20
CA LYS A 168 -12.50 16.81 14.22
C LYS A 168 -11.67 15.52 14.23
N LEU A 169 -11.13 15.08 13.09
CA LEU A 169 -10.23 13.93 13.05
C LEU A 169 -8.98 14.13 13.92
N GLY A 170 -8.44 15.36 13.97
CA GLY A 170 -7.32 15.71 14.85
C GLY A 170 -7.61 15.63 16.35
N ARG A 171 -8.89 15.59 16.75
CA ARG A 171 -9.31 15.45 18.16
C ARG A 171 -9.41 13.99 18.62
N LEU A 172 -9.44 13.04 17.69
CA LEU A 172 -9.58 11.62 18.02
C LEU A 172 -8.29 11.14 18.70
N SER A 173 -8.43 10.38 19.79
CA SER A 173 -7.32 9.65 20.38
C SER A 173 -6.70 8.66 19.37
N GLY A 174 -5.49 8.17 19.62
CA GLY A 174 -4.88 7.13 18.78
C GLY A 174 -5.77 5.88 18.68
N ARG A 175 -6.47 5.52 19.76
CA ARG A 175 -7.40 4.38 19.78
C ARG A 175 -8.63 4.61 18.93
N GLU A 176 -9.27 5.78 19.04
CA GLU A 176 -10.45 6.12 18.25
C GLU A 176 -10.10 6.26 16.77
N PHE A 177 -8.96 6.88 16.48
CA PHE A 177 -8.45 7.01 15.12
C PHE A 177 -8.12 5.65 14.50
N GLY A 178 -7.45 4.76 15.25
CA GLY A 178 -7.21 3.39 14.81
C GLY A 178 -8.50 2.61 14.55
N ALA A 179 -9.54 2.81 15.36
CA ALA A 179 -10.83 2.16 15.15
C ALA A 179 -11.51 2.61 13.85
N ILE A 180 -11.56 3.91 13.55
CA ILE A 180 -12.15 4.40 12.29
C ILE A 180 -11.30 3.99 11.08
N LEU A 181 -9.97 3.99 11.17
CA LEU A 181 -9.11 3.46 10.10
C LEU A 181 -9.38 1.97 9.84
N SER A 182 -9.52 1.18 10.91
CA SER A 182 -9.83 -0.25 10.77
C SER A 182 -11.21 -0.49 10.16
N ASP A 183 -12.24 0.25 10.60
CA ASP A 183 -13.59 0.15 10.01
C ASP A 183 -13.60 0.59 8.54
N SER A 184 -12.88 1.67 8.18
CA SER A 184 -12.73 2.13 6.80
C SER A 184 -11.95 1.13 5.94
N LEU A 185 -10.92 0.49 6.47
CA LEU A 185 -10.13 -0.50 5.73
C LEU A 185 -10.93 -1.78 5.45
N GLU A 186 -11.71 -2.26 6.42
CA GLU A 186 -12.66 -3.38 6.22
C GLU A 186 -13.72 -3.03 5.17
N GLU A 187 -14.26 -1.81 5.22
CA GLU A 187 -15.27 -1.36 4.26
C GLU A 187 -14.68 -1.17 2.84
N ALA A 188 -13.45 -0.67 2.72
CA ALA A 188 -12.75 -0.57 1.44
C ALA A 188 -12.54 -1.96 0.82
N ALA A 189 -12.08 -2.93 1.63
CA ALA A 189 -11.91 -4.30 1.18
C ALA A 189 -13.24 -4.92 0.70
N ARG A 190 -14.33 -4.69 1.44
CA ARG A 190 -15.68 -5.14 1.06
C ARG A 190 -16.14 -4.53 -0.27
N ARG A 191 -15.93 -3.22 -0.48
CA ARG A 191 -16.28 -2.54 -1.75
C ARG A 191 -15.44 -3.02 -2.93
N CYS A 192 -14.20 -3.46 -2.68
CA CYS A 192 -13.33 -4.09 -3.67
C CYS A 192 -13.64 -5.59 -3.92
N GLY A 193 -14.71 -6.12 -3.32
CA GLY A 193 -15.19 -7.48 -3.59
C GLY A 193 -14.54 -8.57 -2.74
N LEU A 194 -13.78 -8.22 -1.70
CA LEU A 194 -13.20 -9.20 -0.79
C LEU A 194 -14.30 -9.85 0.06
N GLN A 195 -14.42 -11.18 0.00
CA GLN A 195 -15.50 -11.88 0.68
C GLN A 195 -15.26 -11.92 2.21
N PRO A 196 -16.32 -11.93 3.03
CA PRO A 196 -16.18 -12.01 4.50
C PRO A 196 -15.35 -13.21 5.01
N SER A 197 -15.41 -14.34 4.31
CA SER A 197 -14.60 -15.53 4.60
C SER A 197 -13.10 -15.30 4.38
N GLU A 198 -12.74 -14.50 3.37
CA GLU A 198 -11.36 -14.13 3.06
C GLU A 198 -10.85 -13.06 4.01
N MET A 199 -11.69 -12.09 4.38
CA MET A 199 -11.39 -11.12 5.42
C MET A 199 -11.01 -11.81 6.75
N LEU A 200 -11.74 -12.86 7.12
CA LEU A 200 -11.45 -13.64 8.33
C LEU A 200 -10.11 -14.39 8.25
N ARG A 201 -9.75 -14.90 7.06
CA ARG A 201 -8.42 -15.51 6.84
C ARG A 201 -7.30 -14.48 6.96
N GLN A 202 -7.47 -13.29 6.40
CA GLN A 202 -6.47 -12.21 6.48
C GLN A 202 -6.24 -11.74 7.92
N LYS A 203 -7.31 -11.62 8.72
CA LYS A 203 -7.19 -11.29 10.15
C LYS A 203 -6.32 -12.29 10.91
N LYS A 204 -6.52 -13.59 10.68
CA LYS A 204 -5.68 -14.66 11.29
C LYS A 204 -4.24 -14.66 10.78
N ALA A 205 -4.01 -14.25 9.53
CA ALA A 205 -2.66 -14.15 8.98
C ALA A 205 -1.87 -12.96 9.57
N ALA A 206 -2.54 -11.88 9.97
CA ALA A 206 -1.90 -10.73 10.61
C ALA A 206 -1.23 -11.11 11.95
N THR A 207 -1.84 -12.05 12.71
CA THR A 207 -1.35 -12.52 14.02
C THR A 207 -0.33 -13.67 13.96
N ALA A 208 -0.28 -14.42 12.87
CA ALA A 208 0.57 -15.62 12.75
C ALA A 208 2.09 -15.36 12.57
N ASN A 209 2.58 -14.13 12.71
CA ASN A 209 4.01 -13.84 12.64
C ASN A 209 4.49 -13.01 13.85
N PRO A 210 5.00 -13.66 14.92
CA PRO A 210 5.56 -13.01 16.09
C PRO A 210 7.01 -12.56 15.81
N ALA A 211 7.17 -11.69 14.82
CA ALA A 211 8.46 -11.09 14.50
C ALA A 211 8.32 -9.57 14.44
N ASN A 212 8.28 -8.93 15.61
CA ASN A 212 9.40 -8.12 16.09
C ASN A 212 9.20 -7.74 17.59
N PRO A 213 10.26 -7.28 18.30
CA PRO A 213 10.50 -7.48 19.74
C PRO A 213 9.56 -6.77 20.70
#